data_AF-A0A942CUT6-F1
#
_entry.id   AF-A0A942CUT6-F1
#
_cell.length_a   1.000
_cell.length_b   1.000
_cell.length_c   1.000
_cell.angle_alpha   90.00
_cell.angle_beta   90.00
_cell.angle_gamma   90.00
#
_symmetry.space_group_name_H-M   'P 1'
#
loop_
_entity.id
_entity.type
_entity.pdbx_description
1 polymer ?
#
loop_
_entity_poly.entity_id
_entity_poly.type
_entity_poly.pdbx_seq_one_letter_code
_entity_poly.pdbx_strand_id
1 'polypeptide(L)'
;MQCKDIEEVLENEGLAHLPESVRAHAATCSACSGLISDFSAILSVAEQLPAEVEPPTRVWVSLRNQLEAEGIIKSDSQLLSREQPSWFESLSRILSGRAVATAAVGLVIVAAAFVQIGRDPRAARNGADQLPQVATAPQAPIVNTEPLAETGQTLRQEEQNLPMVQPVGGFASADRVVDNSFRQNLASLNLFIEDCRRRLKEDPNDELAREYLAVAYQQKAELLSAMLDRGRSVN
;
A
#
# COMPACT_ATOMS: atom_id res chain seq x y z
N MET A 1 30.88 -3.16 -25.64
CA MET A 1 29.68 -2.46 -25.16
C MET A 1 28.71 -2.37 -26.33
N GLN A 2 27.48 -2.80 -26.13
CA GLN A 2 26.40 -2.81 -27.11
C GLN A 2 25.53 -1.56 -26.95
N CYS A 3 24.71 -1.22 -27.96
CA CYS A 3 23.81 -0.07 -27.89
C CYS A 3 22.80 -0.19 -26.73
N LYS A 4 22.31 -1.41 -26.47
CA LYS A 4 21.37 -1.68 -25.36
C LYS A 4 21.96 -1.32 -24.00
N ASP A 5 23.26 -1.59 -23.80
CA ASP A 5 23.96 -1.27 -22.56
C ASP A 5 24.02 0.26 -22.32
N ILE A 6 23.93 1.08 -23.38
CA ILE A 6 23.91 2.55 -23.26
C ILE A 6 22.58 3.04 -22.72
N GLU A 7 21.48 2.52 -23.25
CA GLU A 7 20.13 2.91 -22.82
C GLU A 7 19.96 2.61 -21.33
N GLU A 8 20.40 1.43 -20.89
CA GLU A 8 20.35 1.04 -19.47
C GLU A 8 21.22 1.93 -18.57
N VAL A 9 22.43 2.29 -19.00
CA VAL A 9 23.27 3.24 -18.24
C VAL A 9 22.64 4.62 -18.20
N LEU A 10 22.02 5.06 -19.30
CA LEU A 10 21.38 6.36 -19.39
C LEU A 10 20.14 6.47 -18.49
N GLU A 11 19.35 5.41 -18.37
CA GLU A 11 18.20 5.34 -17.46
C GLU A 11 18.61 5.37 -15.98
N ASN A 12 19.72 4.71 -15.64
CA ASN A 12 20.17 4.58 -14.26
C ASN A 12 21.01 5.76 -13.77
N GLU A 13 21.96 6.25 -14.57
CA GLU A 13 22.95 7.26 -14.16
C GLU A 13 22.65 8.65 -14.74
N GLY A 14 21.83 8.73 -15.79
CA GLY A 14 21.51 9.98 -16.48
C GLY A 14 22.70 10.58 -17.25
N LEU A 15 22.48 11.75 -17.85
CA LEU A 15 23.51 12.43 -18.65
C LEU A 15 24.59 13.15 -17.83
N ALA A 16 24.42 13.30 -16.51
CA ALA A 16 25.37 14.04 -15.69
C ALA A 16 26.68 13.27 -15.46
N HIS A 17 26.62 11.93 -15.46
CA HIS A 17 27.74 11.07 -15.13
C HIS A 17 27.92 9.95 -16.16
N LEU A 18 28.15 10.28 -17.43
CA LEU A 18 28.44 9.25 -18.43
C LEU A 18 29.83 8.61 -18.23
N PRO A 19 29.91 7.28 -18.05
CA PRO A 19 31.18 6.58 -18.00
C PRO A 19 31.92 6.67 -19.34
N GLU A 20 33.25 6.60 -19.28
CA GLU A 20 34.13 6.75 -20.45
C GLU A 20 33.80 5.72 -21.56
N SER A 21 33.36 4.53 -21.19
CA SER A 21 32.94 3.47 -22.12
C SER A 21 31.76 3.90 -23.01
N VAL A 22 30.82 4.67 -22.46
CA VAL A 22 29.65 5.16 -23.20
C VAL A 22 30.03 6.28 -24.15
N ARG A 23 30.89 7.21 -23.69
CA ARG A 23 31.43 8.27 -24.56
C ARG A 23 32.25 7.69 -25.73
N ALA A 24 33.07 6.67 -25.47
CA ALA A 24 33.84 5.99 -26.50
C ALA A 24 32.95 5.30 -27.54
N HIS A 25 31.87 4.64 -27.11
CA HIS A 25 30.94 4.01 -28.04
C HIS A 25 30.14 5.05 -28.85
N ALA A 26 29.62 6.08 -28.20
CA ALA A 26 28.87 7.15 -28.86
C ALA A 26 29.70 7.87 -29.94
N ALA A 27 31.02 7.99 -29.78
CA ALA A 27 31.90 8.53 -30.81
C ALA A 27 31.95 7.67 -32.09
N THR A 28 31.62 6.38 -32.00
CA THR A 28 31.68 5.42 -33.12
C THR A 28 30.31 5.01 -33.65
N CYS A 29 29.24 5.23 -32.88
CA CYS A 29 27.87 4.82 -33.22
C CYS A 29 26.97 6.04 -33.37
N SER A 30 26.51 6.31 -34.60
CA SER A 30 25.67 7.47 -34.91
C SER A 30 24.33 7.45 -34.16
N ALA A 31 23.71 6.27 -34.00
CA ALA A 31 22.44 6.12 -33.29
C ALA A 31 22.57 6.56 -31.82
N CYS A 32 23.60 6.07 -31.12
CA CYS A 32 23.83 6.41 -29.72
C CYS A 32 24.28 7.87 -29.55
N SER A 33 25.04 8.42 -30.51
CA SER A 33 25.37 9.85 -30.51
C SER A 33 24.13 10.74 -30.68
N GLY A 34 23.19 10.33 -31.53
CA GLY A 34 21.92 11.02 -31.73
C GLY A 34 21.07 11.01 -30.46
N LEU A 35 20.92 9.84 -29.83
CA LEU A 35 20.18 9.71 -28.57
C LEU A 35 20.74 10.64 -27.47
N ILE A 36 22.05 10.62 -27.24
CA ILE A 36 22.70 11.48 -26.24
C ILE A 36 22.51 12.96 -26.59
N SER A 37 22.61 13.31 -27.88
CA SER A 37 22.36 14.66 -28.36
C SER A 37 20.93 15.11 -28.08
N ASP A 38 19.93 14.26 -28.33
CA ASP A 38 18.52 14.57 -28.10
C ASP A 38 18.24 14.82 -26.61
N PHE A 39 18.73 13.94 -25.73
CA PHE A 39 18.59 14.16 -24.29
C PHE A 39 19.32 15.43 -23.82
N SER A 40 20.50 15.72 -24.37
CA SER A 40 21.22 16.96 -24.03
C SER A 40 20.46 18.21 -24.48
N ALA A 41 19.76 18.14 -25.62
CA ALA A 41 18.90 19.21 -26.09
C ALA A 41 17.70 19.41 -25.15
N ILE A 42 17.05 18.33 -24.69
CA ILE A 42 15.96 18.40 -23.70
C ILE A 42 16.45 19.05 -22.41
N LEU A 43 17.60 18.62 -21.87
CA LEU A 43 18.17 19.21 -20.66
C LEU A 43 18.47 20.70 -20.84
N SER A 44 19.03 21.10 -21.99
CA SER A 44 19.34 22.50 -22.26
C SER A 44 18.09 23.39 -22.29
N VAL A 45 16.94 22.85 -22.74
CA VAL A 45 15.65 23.57 -22.72
C VAL A 45 15.06 23.55 -21.30
N ALA A 46 15.19 22.44 -20.58
CA ALA A 46 14.73 22.32 -19.20
C ALA A 46 15.45 23.30 -18.26
N GLU A 47 16.76 23.54 -18.46
CA GLU A 47 17.53 24.52 -17.71
C GLU A 47 17.10 25.98 -17.99
N GLN A 48 16.49 26.24 -19.15
CA GLN A 48 15.93 27.55 -19.48
C GLN A 48 14.54 27.77 -18.86
N LEU A 49 13.92 26.72 -18.32
CA LEU A 49 12.68 26.89 -17.56
C LEU A 49 12.98 27.68 -16.29
N PRO A 50 12.13 28.65 -15.93
CA PRO A 50 12.32 29.42 -14.70
C PRO A 50 12.37 28.46 -13.51
N ALA A 51 13.46 28.56 -12.73
CA ALA A 51 13.77 27.65 -11.62
C ALA A 51 12.67 27.56 -10.56
N GLU A 52 11.78 28.55 -10.48
CA GLU A 52 10.73 28.61 -9.49
C GLU A 52 9.49 29.27 -10.10
N VAL A 53 8.52 28.50 -10.56
CA VAL A 53 7.12 28.97 -10.55
C VAL A 53 6.65 28.73 -9.13
N GLU A 54 7.01 29.61 -8.20
CA GLU A 54 6.64 29.44 -6.80
C GLU A 54 5.09 29.37 -6.75
N PRO A 55 4.52 28.21 -6.36
CA PRO A 55 3.08 28.08 -6.31
C PRO A 55 2.55 29.16 -5.35
N PRO A 56 1.47 29.88 -5.71
CA PRO A 56 0.95 30.94 -4.86
C PRO A 56 0.74 30.45 -3.42
N THR A 57 1.11 31.23 -2.41
CA THR A 57 1.12 30.82 -0.98
C THR A 57 -0.17 30.13 -0.53
N ARG A 58 -1.33 30.54 -1.08
CA ARG A 58 -2.63 29.89 -0.82
C ARG A 58 -2.64 28.38 -1.12
N VAL A 59 -1.91 27.93 -2.13
CA VAL A 59 -1.81 26.52 -2.53
C VAL A 59 -1.05 25.74 -1.47
N TRP A 60 0.07 26.28 -0.99
CA TRP A 60 0.84 25.69 0.10
C TRP A 60 0.07 25.62 1.42
N VAL A 61 -0.67 26.69 1.75
CA VAL A 61 -1.54 26.71 2.93
C VAL A 61 -2.67 25.68 2.80
N SER A 62 -3.30 25.58 1.63
CA SER A 62 -4.35 24.58 1.38
C SER A 62 -3.81 23.16 1.47
N LEU A 63 -2.64 22.87 0.88
CA LEU A 63 -1.98 21.57 0.95
C LEU A 63 -1.61 21.21 2.40
N ARG A 64 -1.05 22.16 3.15
CA ARG A 64 -0.73 21.93 4.57
C ARG A 64 -1.99 21.58 5.36
N ASN A 65 -3.05 22.37 5.24
CA ASN A 65 -4.30 22.13 5.95
C ASN A 65 -4.91 20.77 5.56
N GLN A 66 -4.80 20.37 4.29
CA GLN A 66 -5.26 19.06 3.83
C GLN A 66 -4.43 17.93 4.43
N LEU A 67 -3.10 18.04 4.45
CA LEU A 67 -2.21 17.04 5.02
C LEU A 67 -2.33 16.93 6.55
N GLU A 68 -2.68 18.02 7.24
CA GLU A 68 -3.03 17.99 8.66
C GLU A 68 -4.39 17.32 8.90
N ALA A 69 -5.39 17.56 8.06
CA ALA A 69 -6.69 16.91 8.13
C ALA A 69 -6.60 15.40 7.83
N GLU A 70 -5.70 15.00 6.92
CA GLU A 70 -5.38 13.61 6.62
C GLU A 70 -4.48 12.96 7.69
N GLY A 71 -4.01 13.72 8.68
CA GLY A 71 -3.18 13.24 9.79
C GLY A 71 -1.74 12.88 9.39
N ILE A 72 -1.33 13.22 8.17
CA ILE A 72 0.01 12.99 7.62
C ILE A 72 1.00 13.94 8.30
N ILE A 73 0.59 15.18 8.56
CA ILE A 73 1.34 16.17 9.33
C ILE A 73 0.68 16.32 10.70
N LYS A 74 1.38 15.93 11.77
CA LYS A 74 0.98 16.26 13.14
C LYS A 74 1.62 17.60 13.50
N SER A 75 0.80 18.63 13.70
CA SER A 75 1.27 19.95 14.11
C SER A 75 1.84 19.88 15.54
N ASP A 76 3.11 20.24 15.73
CA ASP A 76 3.76 20.34 17.06
C ASP A 76 3.08 21.35 17.99
N SER A 77 2.21 22.22 17.47
CA SER A 77 1.36 23.11 18.27
C SER A 77 0.39 22.36 19.20
N GLN A 78 0.14 21.07 18.96
CA GLN A 78 -0.61 20.22 19.88
C GLN A 78 0.23 19.70 21.07
N LEU A 79 1.56 19.82 21.04
CA LEU A 79 2.43 19.32 22.11
C LEU A 79 2.60 20.31 23.28
N LEU A 80 2.26 21.59 23.12
CA LEU A 80 2.40 22.60 24.18
C LEU A 80 1.06 23.05 24.80
N SER A 81 -0.07 22.53 24.33
CA SER A 81 -1.40 22.93 24.86
C SER A 81 -2.35 21.76 25.12
N ARG A 82 -1.85 20.53 25.12
CA ARG A 82 -2.61 19.35 25.52
C ARG A 82 -2.07 18.86 26.84
N GLU A 83 -2.84 19.10 27.89
CA GLU A 83 -2.69 18.45 29.20
C GLU A 83 -2.31 16.99 28.97
N GLN A 84 -1.06 16.65 29.30
CA GLN A 84 -0.56 15.31 29.08
C GLN A 84 -1.40 14.33 29.91
N PRO A 85 -1.85 13.22 29.33
CA PRO A 85 -2.60 12.24 30.09
C PRO A 85 -1.64 11.55 31.08
N SER A 86 -2.00 11.64 32.36
CA SER A 86 -1.25 11.22 33.57
C SER A 86 -0.71 9.76 33.54
N TRP A 87 -1.14 8.94 32.59
CA TRP A 87 -0.64 7.58 32.42
C TRP A 87 0.79 7.52 31.85
N PHE A 88 1.25 8.51 31.05
CA PHE A 88 2.63 8.55 30.55
C PHE A 88 3.65 8.90 31.65
N GLU A 89 3.26 9.74 32.61
CA GLU A 89 4.00 10.00 33.86
C GLU A 89 4.08 8.75 34.74
N SER A 90 3.02 7.93 34.77
CA SER A 90 3.02 6.68 35.52
C SER A 90 3.89 5.60 34.87
N LEU A 91 3.87 5.51 33.54
CA LEU A 91 4.66 4.52 32.79
C LEU A 91 6.16 4.82 32.84
N SER A 92 6.53 6.10 32.73
CA SER A 92 7.93 6.53 32.81
C SER A 92 8.52 6.28 34.20
N ARG A 93 7.75 6.47 35.28
CA ARG A 93 8.19 6.11 36.65
C ARG A 93 8.34 4.61 36.89
N ILE A 94 7.51 3.79 36.27
CA ILE A 94 7.61 2.32 36.34
C ILE A 94 8.87 1.81 35.62
N LEU A 95 9.29 2.48 34.55
CA LEU A 95 10.49 2.13 33.78
C LEU A 95 11.78 2.75 34.33
N SER A 96 11.72 3.88 35.05
CA SER A 96 12.90 4.57 35.58
C SER A 96 13.27 4.18 37.02
N GLY A 97 12.46 3.37 37.70
CA GLY A 97 12.70 2.94 39.07
C GLY A 97 13.28 1.53 39.14
N ARG A 98 14.59 1.41 39.39
CA ARG A 98 15.22 0.18 39.89
C ARG A 98 14.51 -0.29 41.17
N ALA A 99 13.54 -1.16 41.04
CA ALA A 99 13.03 -2.01 42.11
C ALA A 99 13.11 -3.47 41.64
N VAL A 100 14.33 -3.99 41.75
CA VAL A 100 14.62 -5.41 41.91
C VAL A 100 13.72 -5.95 43.04
N ALA A 101 13.20 -7.17 42.85
CA ALA A 101 12.57 -8.05 43.85
C ALA A 101 11.04 -8.21 43.85
N THR A 102 10.38 -8.42 42.70
CA THR A 102 9.13 -9.22 42.64
C THR A 102 8.92 -10.07 41.37
N ALA A 103 9.90 -10.18 40.46
CA ALA A 103 9.75 -10.99 39.24
C ALA A 103 10.19 -12.46 39.37
N ALA A 104 10.68 -12.89 40.55
CA ALA A 104 11.14 -14.26 40.76
C ALA A 104 9.99 -15.28 40.90
N VAL A 105 8.77 -14.84 41.27
CA VAL A 105 7.62 -15.75 41.44
C VAL A 105 6.93 -16.05 40.10
N GLY A 106 6.90 -15.10 39.16
CA GLY A 106 6.30 -15.31 37.84
C GLY A 106 7.09 -16.27 36.95
N LEU A 107 8.42 -16.29 37.07
CA LEU A 107 9.29 -17.11 36.22
C LEU A 107 9.23 -18.61 36.59
N VAL A 108 8.92 -18.96 37.86
CA VAL A 108 8.76 -20.35 38.30
C VAL A 108 7.48 -20.99 37.75
N ILE A 109 6.39 -20.22 37.60
CA ILE A 109 5.12 -20.74 37.05
C ILE A 109 5.25 -21.03 35.55
N VAL A 110 5.94 -20.15 34.80
CA VAL A 110 6.16 -20.35 33.35
C VAL A 110 7.13 -21.51 33.07
N ALA A 111 8.17 -21.69 33.90
CA ALA A 111 9.10 -22.81 33.76
C ALA A 111 8.45 -24.17 34.08
N ALA A 112 7.53 -24.23 35.05
CA ALA A 112 6.81 -25.47 35.39
C ALA A 112 5.83 -25.90 34.28
N ALA A 113 5.18 -24.94 33.60
CA ALA A 113 4.32 -25.22 32.46
C ALA A 113 5.10 -25.72 31.23
N PHE A 114 6.33 -25.21 31.03
CA PHE A 114 7.16 -25.58 29.88
C PHE A 114 7.76 -26.99 29.97
N VAL A 115 7.97 -27.52 31.19
CA VAL A 115 8.58 -28.85 31.40
C VAL A 115 7.57 -30.01 31.32
N GLN A 116 6.28 -29.77 31.58
CA GLN A 116 5.24 -30.81 31.43
C GLN A 116 4.75 -31.00 29.99
N ILE A 117 4.98 -30.03 29.11
CA ILE A 117 4.63 -30.13 27.68
C ILE A 117 5.72 -30.90 26.89
N GLY A 118 6.89 -31.14 27.48
CA GLY A 118 8.06 -31.73 26.81
C GLY A 118 8.46 -33.16 27.19
N ARG A 119 7.60 -33.99 27.82
CA ARG A 119 7.92 -35.41 28.07
C ARG A 119 6.80 -36.36 27.64
N ASP A 120 6.94 -36.91 26.43
CA ASP A 120 6.30 -38.13 25.95
C ASP A 120 6.69 -39.35 26.81
N PRO A 121 5.79 -40.35 26.93
CA PRO A 121 6.11 -41.61 26.25
C PRO A 121 4.86 -42.35 25.73
N ARG A 122 4.73 -42.44 24.39
CA ARG A 122 4.06 -43.58 23.74
C ARG A 122 5.10 -44.69 23.49
N ALA A 123 5.17 -45.65 24.39
CA ALA A 123 5.76 -46.97 24.14
C ALA A 123 5.12 -48.05 25.02
N ALA A 124 3.79 -48.22 24.95
CA ALA A 124 3.06 -49.45 25.28
C ALA A 124 1.61 -49.32 24.74
N ARG A 125 1.30 -49.79 23.53
CA ARG A 125 0.86 -51.16 23.21
C ARG A 125 -0.67 -51.34 23.34
N ASN A 126 -1.31 -51.35 22.16
CA ASN A 126 -2.49 -52.10 21.74
C ASN A 126 -3.90 -51.68 22.21
N GLY A 127 -4.64 -51.04 21.31
CA GLY A 127 -6.11 -50.94 21.29
C GLY A 127 -6.53 -50.31 19.96
N ALA A 128 -7.42 -50.97 19.24
CA ALA A 128 -7.66 -50.81 17.80
C ALA A 128 -8.46 -49.56 17.39
N ASP A 129 -8.34 -49.26 16.10
CA ASP A 129 -9.22 -48.46 15.23
C ASP A 129 -9.35 -46.95 15.51
N GLN A 130 -8.69 -46.15 14.66
CA GLN A 130 -9.33 -45.42 13.55
C GLN A 130 -8.47 -44.20 13.12
N LEU A 131 -7.99 -44.21 11.87
CA LEU A 131 -7.41 -43.07 11.14
C LEU A 131 -8.55 -42.24 10.50
N PRO A 132 -8.35 -40.99 9.97
CA PRO A 132 -7.06 -40.35 9.62
C PRO A 132 -6.90 -38.84 9.97
N GLN A 133 -5.66 -38.40 9.75
CA GLN A 133 -5.24 -37.14 9.09
C GLN A 133 -4.76 -35.94 9.91
N VAL A 134 -3.57 -35.50 9.48
CA VAL A 134 -2.66 -34.49 10.00
C VAL A 134 -3.06 -33.11 9.46
N ALA A 135 -3.21 -32.11 10.33
CA ALA A 135 -3.35 -30.70 9.93
C ALA A 135 -1.97 -30.03 9.91
N THR A 136 -1.53 -29.72 8.70
CA THR A 136 -0.40 -28.87 8.32
C THR A 136 -0.73 -27.39 8.51
N ALA A 137 0.32 -26.55 8.57
CA ALA A 137 0.38 -25.09 8.64
C ALA A 137 -0.77 -24.30 7.96
N PRO A 138 -1.08 -23.05 8.39
CA PRO A 138 -2.14 -22.25 7.80
C PRO A 138 -1.82 -21.93 6.34
N GLN A 139 -2.50 -22.63 5.44
CA GLN A 139 -2.56 -22.32 4.03
C GLN A 139 -3.38 -21.05 3.85
N ALA A 140 -2.90 -20.15 2.98
CA ALA A 140 -3.70 -19.08 2.41
C ALA A 140 -5.03 -19.68 1.90
N PRO A 141 -6.17 -18.98 2.08
CA PRO A 141 -7.44 -19.49 1.61
C PRO A 141 -7.35 -19.63 0.08
N ILE A 142 -7.47 -20.87 -0.37
CA ILE A 142 -7.62 -21.25 -1.76
C ILE A 142 -8.91 -20.58 -2.22
N VAL A 143 -8.79 -19.47 -2.95
CA VAL A 143 -9.94 -18.79 -3.56
C VAL A 143 -10.38 -19.67 -4.72
N ASN A 144 -11.52 -20.33 -4.54
CA ASN A 144 -12.17 -21.10 -5.60
C ASN A 144 -12.35 -20.21 -6.84
N THR A 145 -11.80 -20.66 -7.97
CA THR A 145 -11.70 -19.92 -9.25
C THR A 145 -13.01 -19.73 -10.02
N GLU A 146 -14.17 -20.02 -9.42
CA GLU A 146 -15.47 -19.87 -10.09
C GLU A 146 -16.47 -19.14 -9.18
N PRO A 147 -16.96 -17.92 -9.54
CA PRO A 147 -16.69 -17.15 -10.74
C PRO A 147 -16.33 -15.68 -10.42
N LEU A 148 -15.06 -15.31 -10.58
CA LEU A 148 -14.59 -13.91 -10.60
C LEU A 148 -15.43 -13.03 -11.56
N ALA A 149 -16.04 -13.63 -12.58
CA ALA A 149 -16.96 -12.96 -13.49
C ALA A 149 -18.26 -12.50 -12.80
N GLU A 150 -18.84 -13.33 -11.93
CA GLU A 150 -20.06 -13.01 -11.18
C GLU A 150 -19.77 -11.97 -10.10
N THR A 151 -18.67 -12.12 -9.35
CA THR A 151 -18.19 -11.10 -8.41
C THR A 151 -17.99 -9.74 -9.10
N GLY A 152 -17.44 -9.76 -10.31
CA GLY A 152 -17.27 -8.55 -11.11
C GLY A 152 -18.57 -7.93 -11.64
N GLN A 153 -19.66 -8.69 -11.73
CA GLN A 153 -20.99 -8.20 -12.12
C GLN A 153 -21.72 -7.61 -10.91
N THR A 154 -21.72 -8.30 -9.77
CA THR A 154 -22.35 -7.82 -8.53
C THR A 154 -21.74 -6.50 -8.09
N LEU A 155 -20.41 -6.40 -8.04
CA LEU A 155 -19.71 -5.15 -7.65
C LEU A 155 -19.96 -3.99 -8.61
N ARG A 156 -20.19 -4.26 -9.90
CA ARG A 156 -20.58 -3.21 -10.86
C ARG A 156 -22.01 -2.74 -10.66
N GLN A 157 -22.91 -3.66 -10.33
CA GLN A 157 -24.28 -3.32 -10.02
C GLN A 157 -24.36 -2.53 -8.70
N GLU A 158 -23.57 -2.90 -7.71
CA GLU A 158 -23.47 -2.20 -6.42
C GLU A 158 -22.91 -0.77 -6.59
N GLU A 159 -21.88 -0.61 -7.43
CA GLU A 159 -21.37 0.71 -7.83
C GLU A 159 -22.42 1.59 -8.51
N GLN A 160 -23.21 1.02 -9.43
CA GLN A 160 -24.26 1.77 -10.14
C GLN A 160 -25.45 2.15 -9.24
N ASN A 161 -25.68 1.40 -8.18
CA ASN A 161 -26.74 1.65 -7.21
C ASN A 161 -26.30 2.55 -6.04
N LEU A 162 -25.04 3.02 -6.04
CA LEU A 162 -24.60 4.00 -5.05
C LEU A 162 -25.44 5.28 -5.19
N PRO A 163 -26.10 5.73 -4.11
CA PRO A 163 -26.76 7.02 -4.10
C PRO A 163 -25.69 8.09 -4.33
N MET A 164 -25.81 8.87 -5.41
CA MET A 164 -25.03 10.10 -5.57
C MET A 164 -25.34 11.00 -4.38
N VAL A 165 -24.42 11.06 -3.40
CA VAL A 165 -24.55 11.91 -2.21
C VAL A 165 -24.40 13.35 -2.68
N GLN A 166 -25.52 13.97 -3.09
CA GLN A 166 -25.56 15.40 -3.33
C GLN A 166 -25.51 16.09 -1.99
N PRO A 167 -24.50 16.94 -1.72
CA PRO A 167 -24.39 17.60 -0.42
C PRO A 167 -25.49 18.64 -0.29
N VAL A 168 -26.53 18.30 0.47
CA VAL A 168 -27.57 19.23 0.91
C VAL A 168 -27.03 19.98 2.13
N GLY A 169 -26.45 21.16 1.90
CA GLY A 169 -26.07 22.09 2.97
C GLY A 169 -24.60 22.51 2.97
N GLY A 170 -24.37 23.79 3.32
CA GLY A 170 -23.12 24.54 3.14
C GLY A 170 -21.87 24.12 3.94
N PHE A 171 -21.76 22.88 4.42
CA PHE A 171 -20.57 22.34 5.07
C PHE A 171 -19.72 21.43 4.13
N ALA A 172 -19.92 21.58 2.82
CA ALA A 172 -19.65 20.57 1.80
C ALA A 172 -18.21 20.46 1.26
N SER A 173 -17.21 21.22 1.73
CA SER A 173 -15.90 21.23 1.06
C SER A 173 -15.06 19.99 1.33
N ALA A 174 -14.93 19.58 2.61
CA ALA A 174 -14.15 18.39 2.98
C ALA A 174 -14.79 17.09 2.46
N ASP A 175 -16.12 17.00 2.54
CA ASP A 175 -16.85 15.82 2.08
C ASP A 175 -16.83 15.70 0.54
N ARG A 176 -16.83 16.83 -0.19
CA ARG A 176 -16.63 16.85 -1.65
C ARG A 176 -15.21 16.46 -2.07
N VAL A 177 -14.17 16.87 -1.32
CA VAL A 177 -12.79 16.48 -1.64
C VAL A 177 -12.60 14.98 -1.44
N VAL A 178 -13.15 14.41 -0.37
CA VAL A 178 -13.09 12.97 -0.13
C VAL A 178 -13.96 12.19 -1.11
N ASP A 179 -15.13 12.70 -1.50
CA ASP A 179 -15.95 12.10 -2.56
C ASP A 179 -15.22 12.11 -3.91
N ASN A 180 -14.56 13.21 -4.26
CA ASN A 180 -13.76 13.30 -5.47
C ASN A 180 -12.57 12.32 -5.48
N SER A 181 -11.83 12.21 -4.36
CA SER A 181 -10.71 11.28 -4.27
C SER A 181 -11.17 9.83 -4.32
N PHE A 182 -12.30 9.51 -3.69
CA PHE A 182 -12.94 8.21 -3.80
C PHE A 182 -13.31 7.88 -5.25
N ARG A 183 -13.99 8.80 -5.95
CA ARG A 183 -14.42 8.60 -7.34
C ARG A 183 -13.22 8.41 -8.26
N GLN A 184 -12.14 9.16 -8.03
CA GLN A 184 -10.89 8.99 -8.75
C GLN A 184 -10.28 7.60 -8.50
N ASN A 185 -10.21 7.15 -7.25
CA ASN A 185 -9.67 5.83 -6.90
C ASN A 185 -10.51 4.69 -7.49
N LEU A 186 -11.83 4.82 -7.46
CA LEU A 186 -12.77 3.86 -8.06
C LEU A 186 -12.59 3.80 -9.58
N ALA A 187 -12.43 4.95 -10.25
CA ALA A 187 -12.17 5.01 -11.68
C ALA A 187 -10.85 4.34 -12.07
N SER A 188 -9.77 4.63 -11.33
CA SER A 188 -8.46 3.98 -11.53
C SER A 188 -8.54 2.47 -11.32
N LEU A 189 -9.25 2.01 -10.28
CA LEU A 189 -9.42 0.59 -9.99
C LEU A 189 -10.26 -0.12 -11.07
N ASN A 190 -11.28 0.56 -11.61
CA ASN A 190 -12.09 0.04 -12.71
C ASN A 190 -11.26 -0.14 -13.99
N LEU A 191 -10.38 0.82 -14.31
CA LEU A 191 -9.45 0.69 -15.44
C LEU A 191 -8.50 -0.51 -15.26
N PHE A 192 -7.95 -0.67 -14.06
CA PHE A 192 -7.09 -1.82 -13.75
C PHE A 192 -7.82 -3.17 -13.89
N ILE A 193 -9.05 -3.26 -13.38
CA ILE A 193 -9.91 -4.44 -13.53
C ILE A 193 -10.16 -4.76 -15.02
N GLU A 194 -10.37 -3.74 -15.84
CA GLU A 194 -10.58 -3.91 -17.28
C GLU A 194 -9.32 -4.43 -17.99
N ASP A 195 -8.15 -3.91 -17.64
CA ASP A 195 -6.87 -4.41 -18.15
C ASP A 195 -6.60 -5.87 -17.75
N CYS A 196 -6.83 -6.24 -16.49
CA CYS A 196 -6.70 -7.63 -16.04
C CYS A 196 -7.69 -8.55 -16.79
N ARG A 197 -8.94 -8.11 -17.00
CA ARG A 197 -9.92 -8.88 -17.79
C ARG A 197 -9.52 -9.01 -19.25
N ARG A 198 -8.91 -7.98 -19.83
CA ARG A 198 -8.42 -8.03 -21.22
C ARG A 198 -7.28 -9.04 -21.35
N ARG A 199 -6.32 -9.04 -20.41
CA ARG A 199 -5.25 -10.04 -20.35
C ARG A 199 -5.80 -11.45 -20.22
N LEU A 200 -6.81 -11.67 -19.37
CA LEU A 200 -7.46 -12.97 -19.24
C LEU A 200 -8.28 -13.42 -20.46
N LYS A 201 -8.72 -12.47 -21.31
CA LYS A 201 -9.33 -12.82 -22.60
C LYS A 201 -8.29 -13.22 -23.64
N GLU A 202 -7.12 -12.58 -23.60
CA GLU A 202 -5.99 -12.85 -24.50
C GLU A 202 -5.28 -14.18 -24.11
N ASP A 203 -5.08 -14.40 -22.81
CA ASP A 203 -4.52 -15.62 -22.23
C ASP A 203 -5.36 -16.07 -21.01
N PRO A 204 -6.25 -17.06 -21.19
CA PRO A 204 -7.09 -17.59 -20.10
C PRO A 204 -6.31 -18.28 -18.97
N ASN A 205 -5.07 -18.69 -19.22
CA ASN A 205 -4.24 -19.39 -18.24
C ASN A 205 -3.27 -18.48 -17.49
N ASP A 206 -3.31 -17.16 -17.73
CA ASP A 206 -2.51 -16.18 -16.99
C ASP A 206 -2.93 -16.17 -15.50
N GLU A 207 -2.17 -16.92 -14.69
CA GLU A 207 -2.38 -17.05 -13.24
C GLU A 207 -2.19 -15.69 -12.53
N LEU A 208 -1.25 -14.87 -13.01
CA LEU A 208 -0.94 -13.58 -12.41
C LEU A 208 -2.10 -12.60 -12.64
N ALA A 209 -2.66 -12.57 -13.84
CA ALA A 209 -3.83 -11.74 -14.13
C ALA A 209 -5.08 -12.19 -13.35
N ARG A 210 -5.24 -13.49 -13.07
CA ARG A 210 -6.32 -14.00 -12.20
C ARG A 210 -6.15 -13.54 -10.76
N GLU A 211 -4.94 -13.66 -10.21
CA GLU A 211 -4.63 -13.22 -8.85
C GLU A 211 -4.84 -11.72 -8.70
N TYR A 212 -4.32 -10.91 -9.62
CA TYR A 212 -4.53 -9.46 -9.61
C TYR A 212 -6.00 -9.07 -9.77
N LEU A 213 -6.76 -9.80 -10.59
CA LEU A 213 -8.20 -9.55 -10.72
C LEU A 213 -8.95 -9.85 -9.43
N ALA A 214 -8.59 -10.93 -8.72
CA ALA A 214 -9.19 -11.28 -7.43
C ALA A 214 -8.92 -10.19 -6.37
N VAL A 215 -7.67 -9.75 -6.26
CA VAL A 215 -7.27 -8.67 -5.34
C VAL A 215 -7.98 -7.37 -5.67
N ALA A 216 -8.08 -7.02 -6.96
CA ALA A 216 -8.75 -5.79 -7.39
C ALA A 216 -10.26 -5.80 -7.06
N TYR A 217 -10.93 -6.96 -7.16
CA TYR A 217 -12.33 -7.08 -6.74
C TYR A 217 -12.50 -6.95 -5.24
N GLN A 218 -11.61 -7.53 -4.45
CA GLN A 218 -11.65 -7.37 -3.00
C GLN A 218 -11.49 -5.90 -2.60
N GLN A 219 -10.50 -5.21 -3.18
CA GLN A 219 -10.28 -3.79 -2.95
C GLN A 219 -11.50 -2.95 -3.38
N LYS A 220 -12.17 -3.33 -4.47
CA LYS A 220 -13.39 -2.65 -4.91
C LYS A 220 -14.53 -2.82 -3.90
N ALA A 221 -14.71 -4.03 -3.35
CA ALA A 221 -15.72 -4.30 -2.34
C ALA A 221 -15.49 -3.49 -1.05
N GLU A 222 -14.23 -3.40 -0.59
CA GLU A 222 -13.85 -2.61 0.57
C GLU A 222 -14.15 -1.12 0.35
N LEU A 223 -13.80 -0.60 -0.82
CA LEU A 223 -14.04 0.80 -1.17
C LEU A 223 -15.54 1.11 -1.20
N LEU A 224 -16.34 0.30 -1.89
CA LEU A 224 -17.80 0.46 -1.94
C LEU A 224 -18.44 0.38 -0.54
N SER A 225 -17.97 -0.54 0.31
CA SER A 225 -18.46 -0.70 1.68
C SER A 225 -18.15 0.53 2.54
N ALA A 226 -16.95 1.09 2.43
CA ALA A 226 -16.55 2.29 3.16
C ALA A 226 -17.42 3.51 2.81
N MET A 227 -17.81 3.65 1.54
CA MET A 227 -18.72 4.72 1.12
C MET A 227 -20.14 4.50 1.63
N LEU A 228 -20.65 3.27 1.60
CA LEU A 228 -21.99 2.95 2.12
C LEU A 228 -22.08 3.17 3.64
N ASP A 229 -21.05 2.81 4.39
CA ASP A 229 -20.99 3.01 5.84
C ASP A 229 -20.93 4.51 6.19
N ARG A 230 -20.14 5.28 5.43
CA ARG A 230 -20.13 6.75 5.54
C ARG A 230 -21.50 7.34 5.21
N GLY A 231 -22.16 6.93 4.13
CA GLY A 231 -23.50 7.39 3.76
C GLY A 231 -24.58 7.07 4.81
N ARG A 232 -24.39 6.01 5.60
CA ARG A 232 -25.26 5.67 6.74
C ARG A 232 -24.96 6.53 7.98
N SER A 233 -23.71 6.90 8.20
CA SER A 233 -23.28 7.75 9.33
C SER A 233 -23.80 9.20 9.26
N VAL A 234 -24.21 9.68 8.09
CA VAL A 234 -24.69 11.07 7.89
C VAL A 234 -26.22 11.24 7.98
N ASN A 235 -26.97 10.15 8.13
CA ASN A 235 -28.42 10.16 8.39
C ASN A 235 -28.71 9.83 9.86
#